data_AF-A0A1M3NEH6-F1
#
_entry.id   AF-A0A1M3NEH6-F1
#
_cell.length_a   1.000
_cell.length_b   1.000
_cell.length_c   1.000
_cell.angle_alpha   90.00
_cell.angle_beta   90.00
_cell.angle_gamma   90.00
#
_symmetry.space_group_name_H-M   'P 1'
#
loop_
_entity.id
_entity.type
_entity.pdbx_description
1 polymer ?
#
loop_
_entity_poly.entity_id
_entity_poly.type
_entity_poly.pdbx_seq_one_letter_code
_entity_poly.pdbx_strand_id
1 'polypeptide(L)'
;MKCALFAAAVLGAVSFSALPAHADGACPPASGAPATWGAPATPASTADEPPVARARDLLARARLLDEAATSDERAAVEIAARLPALRASAKAARDRADRAAGDDREALVSRAEDLEADLAVSEAETTAKRRSAVDNRRVARELRARAVRIVREAPADPAPAGAPCDPPYRFSADGRKIYRVECLK
;
A
#
# COMPACT_ATOMS: atom_id res chain seq x y z
N MET A 1 42.18 -36.97 7.05
CA MET A 1 41.85 -35.67 6.43
C MET A 1 40.48 -35.76 5.76
N LYS A 2 39.46 -35.17 6.37
CA LYS A 2 38.19 -34.76 5.75
C LYS A 2 37.50 -33.83 6.74
N CYS A 3 37.23 -32.62 6.27
CA CYS A 3 36.68 -31.49 7.00
C CYS A 3 35.15 -31.52 7.05
N ALA A 4 34.62 -30.61 7.87
CA ALA A 4 33.31 -29.97 7.80
C ALA A 4 32.20 -30.66 8.64
N LEU A 5 31.32 -29.98 9.37
CA LEU A 5 30.82 -28.61 9.26
C LEU A 5 30.31 -28.10 10.63
N PHE A 6 30.28 -26.76 10.74
CA PHE A 6 29.86 -25.95 11.86
C PHE A 6 28.41 -26.16 12.30
N ALA A 7 28.20 -26.24 13.62
CA ALA A 7 26.91 -26.02 14.26
C ALA A 7 26.78 -24.53 14.63
N ALA A 8 25.85 -23.82 14.01
CA ALA A 8 25.42 -22.50 14.44
C ALA A 8 23.98 -22.63 14.98
N ALA A 9 23.86 -22.62 16.30
CA ALA A 9 22.58 -22.51 17.00
C ALA A 9 22.14 -21.04 16.97
N VAL A 10 21.05 -20.74 16.29
CA VAL A 10 20.38 -19.43 16.37
C VAL A 10 19.30 -19.55 17.43
N LEU A 11 19.59 -19.03 18.62
CA LEU A 11 18.62 -18.80 19.70
C LEU A 11 17.72 -17.62 19.30
N GLY A 12 16.47 -17.91 18.93
CA GLY A 12 15.43 -16.91 18.75
C GLY A 12 14.90 -16.45 20.11
N ALA A 13 15.18 -15.21 20.49
CA ALA A 13 14.57 -14.57 21.64
C ALA A 13 13.13 -14.14 21.27
N VAL A 14 12.14 -14.76 21.88
CA VAL A 14 10.74 -14.35 21.79
C VAL A 14 10.49 -13.30 22.87
N SER A 15 10.40 -12.02 22.48
CA SER A 15 10.04 -10.94 23.40
C SER A 15 8.53 -10.89 23.60
N PHE A 16 8.08 -11.33 24.78
CA PHE A 16 6.74 -11.14 25.30
C PHE A 16 6.53 -9.65 25.64
N SER A 17 5.73 -8.93 24.85
CA SER A 17 5.32 -7.56 25.21
C SER A 17 4.18 -7.61 26.23
N ALA A 18 4.53 -7.34 27.49
CA ALA A 18 3.57 -7.06 28.55
C ALA A 18 2.90 -5.69 28.32
N LEU A 19 1.57 -5.64 28.39
CA LEU A 19 0.78 -4.42 28.42
C LEU A 19 0.96 -3.72 29.77
N PRO A 20 1.28 -2.40 29.83
CA PRO A 20 1.20 -1.67 31.08
C PRO A 20 -0.22 -1.12 31.30
N ALA A 21 -0.68 -1.29 32.54
CA ALA A 21 -1.91 -0.74 33.09
C ALA A 21 -1.93 0.80 33.02
N HIS A 22 -3.10 1.35 32.71
CA HIS A 22 -3.38 2.79 32.81
C HIS A 22 -3.33 3.23 34.28
N ALA A 23 -2.44 4.18 34.59
CA ALA A 23 -2.50 4.99 35.80
C ALA A 23 -2.68 6.45 35.37
N ASP A 24 -3.80 7.03 35.80
CA ASP A 24 -4.10 8.45 35.70
C ASP A 24 -3.08 9.27 36.51
N GLY A 25 -2.48 10.27 35.88
CA GLY A 25 -1.54 11.18 36.53
C GLY A 25 -1.25 12.39 35.66
N ALA A 26 -1.93 13.50 35.93
CA ALA A 26 -1.71 14.80 35.31
C ALA A 26 -0.44 15.49 35.86
N CYS A 27 0.41 16.04 34.98
CA CYS A 27 1.30 17.20 35.19
C CYS A 27 2.02 17.65 33.87
N PRO A 28 2.57 18.88 33.79
CA PRO A 28 2.42 19.83 32.65
C PRO A 28 3.61 19.86 31.63
N PRO A 29 3.60 20.71 30.57
CA PRO A 29 4.43 20.49 29.38
C PRO A 29 5.88 20.98 29.59
N ALA A 30 6.82 20.03 29.58
CA ALA A 30 8.25 20.33 29.45
C ALA A 30 8.61 20.44 27.96
N SER A 31 9.10 21.62 27.57
CA SER A 31 9.68 21.89 26.26
C SER A 31 10.92 21.03 26.03
N GLY A 32 11.07 20.47 24.83
CA GLY A 32 12.35 19.97 24.33
C GLY A 32 12.49 18.44 24.35
N ALA A 33 11.85 17.76 23.40
CA ALA A 33 12.30 16.46 22.94
C ALA A 33 12.33 16.46 21.40
N PRO A 34 13.44 16.03 20.74
CA PRO A 34 13.46 15.86 19.30
C PRO A 34 12.52 14.71 18.92
N ALA A 35 11.60 15.01 18.01
CA ALA A 35 10.55 14.12 17.56
C ALA A 35 11.12 12.79 17.03
N THR A 36 10.56 11.72 17.58
CA THR A 36 10.77 10.34 17.20
C THR A 36 10.21 10.06 15.81
N TRP A 37 10.76 9.03 15.18
CA TRP A 37 10.43 8.47 13.87
C TRP A 37 8.98 8.68 13.41
N GLY A 38 8.80 9.47 12.34
CA GLY A 38 7.58 9.54 11.56
C GLY A 38 6.54 10.53 12.09
N ALA A 39 6.88 11.81 12.16
CA ALA A 39 5.84 12.84 12.14
C ALA A 39 5.03 12.68 10.84
N PRO A 40 3.68 12.52 10.89
CA PRO A 40 2.89 12.60 9.68
C PRO A 40 3.14 14.00 9.11
N ALA A 41 3.64 14.07 7.88
CA ALA A 41 3.73 15.33 7.15
C ALA A 41 2.37 16.01 7.28
N THR A 42 2.34 17.17 7.95
CA THR A 42 1.16 18.02 8.03
C THR A 42 0.63 18.13 6.60
N PRO A 43 -0.63 17.75 6.31
CA PRO A 43 -1.14 17.85 4.95
C PRO A 43 -1.03 19.32 4.57
N ALA A 44 -0.08 19.63 3.69
CA ALA A 44 0.06 20.96 3.12
C ALA A 44 -1.33 21.37 2.64
N SER A 45 -1.77 22.57 3.02
CA SER A 45 -3.10 23.08 2.76
C SER A 45 -3.46 22.90 1.28
N THR A 46 -4.26 21.86 0.98
CA THR A 46 -4.73 21.56 -0.40
C THR A 46 -5.73 22.58 -0.93
N ALA A 47 -5.96 23.68 -0.18
CA ALA A 47 -6.94 24.71 -0.51
C ALA A 47 -6.47 25.62 -1.66
N ASP A 48 -5.16 25.80 -1.84
CA ASP A 48 -4.60 26.71 -2.86
C ASP A 48 -4.18 26.00 -4.16
N GLU A 49 -4.36 24.68 -4.24
CA GLU A 49 -3.91 23.91 -5.41
C GLU A 49 -4.97 23.94 -6.53
N PRO A 50 -4.60 24.26 -7.78
CA PRO A 50 -5.57 24.36 -8.86
C PRO A 50 -6.31 23.03 -9.06
N PRO A 51 -7.62 23.04 -9.36
CA PRO A 51 -8.47 21.85 -9.34
C PRO A 51 -7.96 20.75 -10.29
N VAL A 52 -7.35 21.14 -11.41
CA VAL A 52 -6.74 20.21 -12.37
C VAL A 52 -5.49 19.54 -11.79
N ALA A 53 -4.63 20.26 -11.06
CA ALA A 53 -3.46 19.67 -10.41
C ALA A 53 -3.87 18.67 -9.33
N ARG A 54 -4.84 19.05 -8.49
CA ARG A 54 -5.43 18.15 -7.49
C ARG A 54 -6.04 16.89 -8.11
N ALA A 55 -6.78 17.02 -9.21
CA ALA A 55 -7.34 15.87 -9.91
C ALA A 55 -6.24 14.95 -10.50
N ARG A 56 -5.15 15.52 -11.02
CA ARG A 56 -3.99 14.75 -11.49
C ARG A 56 -3.32 13.98 -10.37
N ASP A 57 -3.16 14.58 -9.18
CA ASP A 57 -2.60 13.89 -8.01
C ASP A 57 -3.48 12.70 -7.57
N LEU A 58 -4.80 12.88 -7.49
CA LEU A 58 -5.72 11.79 -7.18
C LEU A 58 -5.65 10.64 -8.20
N LEU A 59 -5.50 10.96 -9.49
CA LEU A 59 -5.32 9.95 -10.53
C LEU A 59 -3.97 9.25 -10.44
N ALA A 60 -2.91 9.96 -10.07
CA ALA A 60 -1.58 9.37 -9.84
C ALA A 60 -1.63 8.38 -8.66
N ARG A 61 -2.23 8.78 -7.54
CA ARG A 61 -2.45 7.89 -6.38
C ARG A 61 -3.30 6.67 -6.75
N ALA A 62 -4.36 6.86 -7.53
CA ALA A 62 -5.19 5.75 -8.00
C ALA A 62 -4.43 4.75 -8.88
N ARG A 63 -3.43 5.19 -9.66
CA ARG A 63 -2.56 4.28 -10.44
C ARG A 63 -1.65 3.47 -9.53
N LEU A 64 -1.01 4.11 -8.55
CA LEU A 64 -0.16 3.41 -7.57
C LEU A 64 -0.93 2.33 -6.80
N LEU A 65 -2.19 2.60 -6.44
CA LEU A 65 -3.05 1.60 -5.79
C LEU A 65 -3.39 0.41 -6.70
N ASP A 66 -3.60 0.63 -8.00
CA ASP A 66 -3.84 -0.46 -8.95
C ASP A 66 -2.58 -1.31 -9.19
N GLU A 67 -1.42 -0.68 -9.23
CA GLU A 67 -0.13 -1.37 -9.29
C GLU A 67 0.11 -2.22 -8.03
N ALA A 68 -0.15 -1.64 -6.85
CA ALA A 68 -0.09 -2.36 -5.58
C ALA A 68 -1.07 -3.54 -5.54
N ALA A 69 -2.31 -3.34 -6.00
CA ALA A 69 -3.30 -4.42 -6.09
C ALA A 69 -2.83 -5.55 -7.02
N THR A 70 -2.22 -5.21 -8.16
CA THR A 70 -1.67 -6.18 -9.11
C THR A 70 -0.49 -6.95 -8.49
N SER A 71 0.35 -6.28 -7.72
CA SER A 71 1.45 -6.90 -6.98
C SER A 71 0.93 -7.88 -5.92
N ASP A 72 -0.06 -7.47 -5.12
CA ASP A 72 -0.68 -8.32 -4.11
C ASP A 72 -1.39 -9.54 -4.72
N GLU A 73 -2.04 -9.40 -5.88
CA GLU A 73 -2.62 -10.54 -6.61
C GLU A 73 -1.56 -11.53 -7.07
N ARG A 74 -0.42 -11.05 -7.61
CA ARG A 74 0.69 -11.91 -8.00
C ARG A 74 1.27 -12.66 -6.80
N ALA A 75 1.49 -11.98 -5.69
CA ALA A 75 1.96 -12.58 -4.45
C ALA A 75 0.97 -13.66 -3.94
N ALA A 76 -0.34 -13.36 -3.96
CA ALA A 76 -1.37 -14.31 -3.56
C ALA A 76 -1.38 -15.56 -4.45
N VAL A 77 -1.16 -15.42 -5.76
CA VAL A 77 -1.06 -16.55 -6.69
C VAL A 77 0.18 -17.39 -6.41
N GLU A 78 1.34 -16.76 -6.16
CA GLU A 78 2.59 -17.45 -5.86
C GLU A 78 2.48 -18.28 -4.57
N ILE A 79 1.93 -17.69 -3.50
CA ILE A 79 1.72 -18.42 -2.24
C ILE A 79 0.71 -19.55 -2.46
N ALA A 80 -0.39 -19.29 -3.16
CA ALA A 80 -1.40 -20.31 -3.45
C ALA A 80 -0.84 -21.49 -4.26
N ALA A 81 0.15 -21.27 -5.13
CA ALA A 81 0.82 -22.33 -5.87
C ALA A 81 1.67 -23.25 -4.97
N ARG A 82 2.15 -22.75 -3.81
CA ARG A 82 2.94 -23.53 -2.84
C ARG A 82 2.08 -24.33 -1.85
N LEU A 83 0.85 -23.90 -1.60
CA LEU A 83 -0.05 -24.53 -0.63
C LEU A 83 -0.28 -26.05 -0.83
N PRO A 84 -0.46 -26.59 -2.05
CA PRO A 84 -0.64 -28.03 -2.23
C PRO A 84 0.55 -28.86 -1.75
N ALA A 85 1.78 -28.39 -1.97
CA ALA A 85 2.98 -29.06 -1.52
C ALA A 85 3.10 -29.04 0.01
N LEU A 86 2.79 -27.90 0.64
CA LEU A 86 2.75 -27.76 2.11
C LEU A 86 1.70 -28.67 2.75
N ARG A 87 0.50 -28.76 2.16
CA ARG A 87 -0.55 -29.70 2.60
C ARG A 87 -0.08 -31.14 2.55
N ALA A 88 0.60 -31.53 1.46
CA ALA A 88 1.15 -32.87 1.32
C ALA A 88 2.25 -33.15 2.36
N SER A 89 3.14 -32.18 2.63
CA SER A 89 4.18 -32.35 3.64
C SER A 89 3.64 -32.40 5.07
N ALA A 90 2.68 -31.56 5.43
CA ALA A 90 2.04 -31.56 6.75
C ALA A 90 1.35 -32.90 6.99
N LYS A 91 0.54 -33.37 6.02
CA LYS A 91 -0.09 -34.69 6.08
C LYS A 91 0.93 -35.82 6.23
N ALA A 92 1.98 -35.82 5.41
CA ALA A 92 3.01 -36.85 5.48
C ALA A 92 3.76 -36.84 6.82
N ALA A 93 3.95 -35.68 7.44
CA ALA A 93 4.53 -35.56 8.78
C ALA A 93 3.59 -36.15 9.84
N ARG A 94 2.29 -35.83 9.77
CA ARG A 94 1.27 -36.41 10.65
C ARG A 94 1.20 -37.93 10.53
N ASP A 95 1.12 -38.45 9.31
CA ASP A 95 1.08 -39.88 9.03
C ASP A 95 2.35 -40.62 9.54
N ARG A 96 3.50 -39.94 9.63
CA ARG A 96 4.73 -40.48 10.22
C ARG A 96 4.68 -40.45 11.74
N ALA A 97 4.20 -39.36 12.32
CA ALA A 97 4.02 -39.23 13.77
C ALA A 97 3.05 -40.29 14.31
N ASP A 98 1.96 -40.58 13.59
CA ASP A 98 0.96 -41.59 13.99
C ASP A 98 1.51 -43.02 13.96
N ARG A 99 2.54 -43.28 13.16
CA ARG A 99 3.22 -44.58 13.07
C ARG A 99 4.42 -44.72 14.00
N ALA A 100 4.88 -43.62 14.59
CA ALA A 100 6.04 -43.61 15.48
C ALA A 100 5.66 -44.08 16.89
N ALA A 101 6.63 -44.68 17.58
CA ALA A 101 6.50 -45.12 18.97
C ALA A 101 7.67 -44.58 19.80
N GLY A 102 7.48 -44.51 21.13
CA GLY A 102 8.50 -44.00 22.05
C GLY A 102 8.80 -42.51 21.87
N ASP A 103 10.03 -42.13 22.21
CA ASP A 103 10.46 -40.73 22.32
C ASP A 103 10.50 -40.00 20.95
N ASP A 104 10.71 -40.74 19.84
CA ASP A 104 10.70 -40.17 18.48
C ASP A 104 9.32 -39.63 18.07
N ARG A 105 8.24 -40.12 18.69
CA ARG A 105 6.88 -39.69 18.39
C ARG A 105 6.68 -38.22 18.74
N GLU A 106 7.18 -37.77 19.88
CA GLU A 106 6.99 -36.39 20.35
C GLU A 106 7.67 -35.39 19.40
N ALA A 107 8.90 -35.68 18.97
CA ALA A 107 9.61 -34.86 17.99
C ALA A 107 8.89 -34.80 16.63
N LEU A 108 8.33 -35.93 16.18
CA LEU A 108 7.57 -35.98 14.91
C LEU A 108 6.22 -35.26 15.01
N VAL A 109 5.54 -35.31 16.16
CA VAL A 109 4.31 -34.55 16.41
C VAL A 109 4.60 -33.05 16.38
N SER A 110 5.61 -32.58 17.09
CA SER A 110 6.01 -31.16 17.07
C SER A 110 6.30 -30.69 15.64
N ARG A 111 7.04 -31.47 14.85
CA ARG A 111 7.30 -31.12 13.45
C ARG A 111 6.02 -31.09 12.59
N ALA A 112 5.07 -31.97 12.85
CA ALA A 112 3.79 -31.96 12.14
C ALA A 112 2.99 -30.69 12.50
N GLU A 113 2.96 -30.30 13.78
CA GLU A 113 2.31 -29.09 14.26
C GLU A 113 2.95 -27.81 13.68
N ASP A 114 4.29 -27.75 13.59
CA ASP A 114 4.98 -26.63 12.97
C ASP A 114 4.59 -26.46 11.49
N LEU A 115 4.53 -27.57 10.73
CA LEU A 115 4.11 -27.54 9.32
C LEU A 115 2.63 -27.16 9.14
N GLU A 116 1.76 -27.56 10.08
CA GLU A 116 0.36 -27.16 10.10
C GLU A 116 0.21 -25.66 10.43
N ALA A 117 1.05 -25.13 11.33
CA ALA A 117 1.11 -23.70 11.62
C ALA A 117 1.57 -22.89 10.40
N ASP A 118 2.63 -23.32 9.71
CA ASP A 118 3.13 -22.68 8.48
C ASP A 118 2.07 -22.66 7.38
N LEU A 119 1.31 -23.75 7.25
CA LEU A 119 0.19 -23.85 6.33
C LEU A 119 -0.92 -22.84 6.68
N ALA A 120 -1.29 -22.75 7.97
CA ALA A 120 -2.30 -21.80 8.43
C ALA A 120 -1.88 -20.35 8.18
N VAL A 121 -0.60 -20.02 8.42
CA VAL A 121 -0.04 -18.69 8.13
C VAL A 121 -0.08 -18.39 6.63
N SER A 122 0.34 -19.35 5.79
CA SER A 122 0.34 -19.19 4.33
C SER A 122 -1.07 -19.00 3.77
N GLU A 123 -2.05 -19.74 4.30
CA GLU A 123 -3.46 -19.59 3.93
C GLU A 123 -4.00 -18.21 4.37
N ALA A 124 -3.73 -17.81 5.61
CA ALA A 124 -4.10 -16.49 6.11
C ALA A 124 -3.49 -15.37 5.24
N GLU A 125 -2.21 -15.48 4.88
CA GLU A 125 -1.53 -14.51 4.03
C GLU A 125 -2.17 -14.41 2.64
N THR A 126 -2.49 -15.54 1.99
CA THR A 126 -3.20 -15.49 0.69
C THR A 126 -4.52 -14.76 0.78
N THR A 127 -5.29 -14.98 1.86
CA THR A 127 -6.57 -14.30 2.05
C THR A 127 -6.39 -12.81 2.33
N ALA A 128 -5.39 -12.44 3.12
CA ALA A 128 -5.05 -11.06 3.42
C ALA A 128 -4.63 -10.30 2.15
N LYS A 129 -3.76 -10.90 1.33
CA LYS A 129 -3.32 -10.32 0.05
C LYS A 129 -4.46 -10.12 -0.94
N ARG A 130 -5.36 -11.10 -1.07
CA ARG A 130 -6.57 -10.96 -1.91
C ARG A 130 -7.49 -9.84 -1.43
N ARG A 131 -7.70 -9.73 -0.11
CA ARG A 131 -8.51 -8.64 0.47
C ARG A 131 -7.87 -7.28 0.21
N SER A 132 -6.57 -7.14 0.48
CA SER A 132 -5.79 -5.93 0.19
C SER A 132 -5.92 -5.49 -1.27
N ALA A 133 -5.77 -6.41 -2.23
CA ALA A 133 -5.92 -6.10 -3.64
C ALA A 133 -7.34 -5.59 -4.00
N VAL A 134 -8.38 -6.21 -3.44
CA VAL A 134 -9.78 -5.79 -3.65
C VAL A 134 -10.01 -4.39 -3.07
N ASP A 135 -9.52 -4.13 -1.86
CA ASP A 135 -9.65 -2.83 -1.19
C ASP A 135 -8.89 -1.74 -1.94
N ASN A 136 -7.66 -2.00 -2.38
CA ASN A 136 -6.87 -1.07 -3.18
C ASN A 136 -7.59 -0.70 -4.48
N ARG A 137 -8.18 -1.67 -5.18
CA ARG A 137 -9.01 -1.40 -6.37
C ARG A 137 -10.26 -0.61 -6.06
N ARG A 138 -10.90 -0.85 -4.91
CA ARG A 138 -12.06 -0.06 -4.47
C ARG A 138 -11.65 1.40 -4.26
N VAL A 139 -10.59 1.64 -3.50
CA VAL A 139 -10.09 3.00 -3.23
C VAL A 139 -9.63 3.68 -4.52
N ALA A 140 -8.92 2.98 -5.42
CA ALA A 140 -8.52 3.53 -6.71
C ALA A 140 -9.72 4.01 -7.55
N ARG A 141 -10.82 3.23 -7.59
CA ARG A 141 -12.07 3.64 -8.25
C ARG A 141 -12.69 4.88 -7.62
N GLU A 142 -12.71 4.95 -6.29
CA GLU A 142 -13.23 6.12 -5.56
C GLU A 142 -12.39 7.38 -5.84
N LEU A 143 -11.06 7.27 -5.84
CA LEU A 143 -10.17 8.39 -6.17
C LEU A 143 -10.37 8.90 -7.59
N ARG A 144 -10.56 7.99 -8.57
CA ARG A 144 -10.91 8.37 -9.95
C ARG A 144 -12.24 9.11 -10.03
N ALA A 145 -13.26 8.60 -9.36
CA ALA A 145 -14.57 9.25 -9.32
C ALA A 145 -14.49 10.65 -8.69
N ARG A 146 -13.71 10.81 -7.61
CA ARG A 146 -13.45 12.11 -6.97
C ARG A 146 -12.69 13.05 -7.89
N ALA A 147 -11.65 12.57 -8.60
CA ALA A 147 -10.90 13.38 -9.56
C ALA A 147 -11.79 13.92 -10.68
N VAL A 148 -12.66 13.07 -11.25
CA VAL A 148 -13.63 13.48 -12.28
C VAL A 148 -14.62 14.51 -11.73
N ARG A 149 -15.07 14.34 -10.50
CA ARG A 149 -15.97 15.28 -9.83
C ARG A 149 -15.32 16.66 -9.69
N ILE A 150 -14.09 16.73 -9.19
CA ILE A 150 -13.34 17.99 -9.04
C ILE A 150 -13.23 18.73 -10.37
N VAL A 151 -12.89 18.04 -11.46
CA VAL A 151 -12.76 18.68 -12.78
C VAL A 151 -14.11 19.18 -13.33
N ARG A 152 -15.21 18.48 -13.04
CA ARG A 152 -16.56 18.87 -13.49
C ARG A 152 -17.16 20.02 -12.68
N GLU A 153 -16.91 20.03 -11.37
CA GLU A 153 -17.43 21.03 -10.45
C GLU A 153 -16.53 22.27 -10.36
N ALA A 154 -15.29 22.19 -10.87
CA ALA A 154 -14.42 23.34 -10.99
C ALA A 154 -15.15 24.41 -11.82
N PRO A 155 -15.29 25.65 -11.31
CA PRO A 155 -15.84 26.73 -12.10
C PRO A 155 -14.99 26.80 -13.36
N ALA A 156 -15.65 26.76 -14.53
CA ALA A 156 -14.97 27.14 -15.75
C ALA A 156 -14.41 28.53 -15.46
N ASP A 157 -13.08 28.66 -15.44
CA ASP A 157 -12.45 29.96 -15.29
C ASP A 157 -13.22 30.90 -16.22
N PRO A 158 -13.85 31.97 -15.71
CA PRO A 158 -14.51 32.91 -16.59
C PRO A 158 -13.44 33.26 -17.60
N ALA A 159 -13.68 32.90 -18.87
CA ALA A 159 -12.76 33.19 -19.97
C ALA A 159 -12.26 34.59 -19.68
N PRO A 160 -10.93 34.82 -19.60
CA PRO A 160 -10.41 36.09 -19.13
C PRO A 160 -11.22 37.12 -19.87
N ALA A 161 -11.91 37.99 -19.13
CA ALA A 161 -12.51 39.18 -19.70
C ALA A 161 -11.32 40.01 -20.15
N GLY A 162 -10.62 39.52 -21.18
CA GLY A 162 -9.65 40.24 -21.92
C GLY A 162 -10.42 41.47 -22.32
N ALA A 163 -9.82 42.62 -22.05
CA ALA A 163 -10.11 43.77 -22.87
C ALA A 163 -10.25 43.26 -24.31
N PRO A 164 -11.20 43.76 -25.12
CA PRO A 164 -11.55 43.24 -26.45
C PRO A 164 -10.39 43.05 -27.45
N CYS A 165 -9.18 43.38 -27.01
CA CYS A 165 -7.90 43.50 -27.66
C CYS A 165 -6.76 42.67 -27.05
N ASP A 166 -6.99 41.73 -26.14
CA ASP A 166 -5.92 40.85 -25.64
C ASP A 166 -6.26 39.36 -25.84
N PRO A 167 -5.56 38.63 -26.75
CA PRO A 167 -4.43 39.09 -27.58
C PRO A 167 -4.87 40.06 -28.71
N PRO A 168 -4.01 41.03 -29.12
CA PRO A 168 -4.34 42.01 -30.17
C PRO A 168 -4.33 41.40 -31.58
N TYR A 169 -4.29 40.08 -31.68
CA TYR A 169 -4.24 39.33 -32.91
C TYR A 169 -5.16 38.11 -32.85
N ARG A 170 -5.66 37.71 -34.02
CA ARG A 170 -6.36 36.43 -34.24
C ARG A 170 -5.60 35.60 -35.28
N PHE A 171 -5.80 34.29 -35.28
CA PHE A 171 -5.28 33.42 -36.32
C PHE A 171 -6.31 33.27 -37.46
N SER A 172 -5.84 33.36 -38.71
CA SER A 172 -6.62 32.97 -39.90
C SER A 172 -6.82 31.45 -39.94
N ALA A 173 -7.76 30.98 -40.78
CA ALA A 173 -7.89 29.55 -41.11
C ALA A 173 -6.56 28.95 -41.62
N ASP A 174 -5.71 29.75 -42.26
CA ASP A 174 -4.38 29.37 -42.76
C ASP A 174 -3.27 29.45 -41.70
N GLY A 175 -3.60 29.73 -40.43
CA GLY A 175 -2.62 29.85 -39.34
C GLY A 175 -1.81 31.15 -39.31
N ARG A 176 -2.14 32.14 -40.15
CA ARG A 176 -1.48 33.47 -40.13
C ARG A 176 -2.00 34.35 -39.00
N LYS A 177 -1.11 35.07 -38.31
CA LYS A 177 -1.48 36.09 -37.30
C LYS A 177 -2.00 37.36 -37.99
N ILE A 178 -3.22 37.77 -37.65
CA ILE A 178 -3.87 38.99 -38.12
C ILE A 178 -4.09 39.91 -36.93
N TYR A 179 -3.42 41.06 -36.92
CA TYR A 179 -3.58 42.07 -35.87
C TYR A 179 -4.90 42.84 -36.06
N ARG A 180 -5.59 43.11 -34.95
CA ARG A 180 -6.80 43.92 -34.89
C ARG A 180 -6.41 45.39 -34.78
N VAL A 181 -6.76 46.21 -35.76
CA VAL A 181 -6.30 47.61 -35.84
C VAL A 181 -6.95 48.46 -34.75
N GLU A 182 -8.18 48.10 -34.36
CA GLU A 182 -8.90 48.66 -33.21
C GLU A 182 -8.18 48.47 -31.86
N CYS A 183 -7.15 47.62 -31.83
CA CYS A 183 -6.38 47.25 -30.64
C CYS A 183 -4.97 47.84 -30.58
N LEU A 184 -4.59 48.66 -31.57
CA LEU A 184 -3.25 49.26 -31.72
C LEU A 184 -3.22 50.76 -31.37
N LYS A 185 -4.20 51.26 -30.61
CA LYS A 185 -4.30 52.66 -30.19
C LYS A 185 -3.61 52.92 -28.86
#